data_AF-A0A017TAV2-F1
#
_entry.id   AF-A0A017TAV2-F1
#
_cell.length_a   1.000
_cell.length_b   1.000
_cell.length_c   1.000
_cell.angle_alpha   90.00
_cell.angle_beta   90.00
_cell.angle_gamma   90.00
#
_symmetry.space_group_name_H-M   'P 1'
#
loop_
_entity.id
_entity.type
_entity.pdbx_description
1 polymer ?
#
loop_
_entity_poly.entity_id
_entity_poly.type
_entity_poly.pdbx_seq_one_letter_code
_entity_poly.pdbx_strand_id
1 'polypeptide(L)' 'MCPRCGKDKACIGYRTSAVLDFVPAHFVVIEEQREKLACPR' A
#
# COMPACT_ATOMS: atom_id res chain seq x y z
N MET A 1 -9.61 8.39 -10.61
CA MET A 1 -9.73 8.41 -12.08
C MET A 1 -8.38 8.30 -12.81
N CYS A 2 -8.27 7.43 -13.83
CA CYS A 2 -7.07 7.26 -14.66
C CYS A 2 -7.06 8.23 -15.86
N PRO A 3 -5.96 8.97 -16.12
CA PRO A 3 -5.91 9.95 -17.22
C PRO A 3 -5.95 9.33 -18.63
N ARG A 4 -5.72 8.01 -18.76
CA ARG A 4 -5.70 7.32 -20.06
C ARG A 4 -7.02 6.63 -20.43
N CYS A 5 -7.67 5.96 -19.47
CA CYS A 5 -8.90 5.22 -19.73
C CYS A 5 -10.16 5.88 -19.15
N GLY A 6 -10.01 6.96 -18.38
CA GLY A 6 -11.14 7.68 -17.76
C GLY A 6 -11.85 6.91 -16.64
N LYS A 7 -11.56 5.62 -16.43
CA LYS A 7 -12.16 4.80 -15.38
C LYS A 7 -11.47 5.05 -14.03
N ASP A 8 -12.18 4.78 -12.94
CA ASP A 8 -11.54 4.67 -11.64
C ASP A 8 -10.66 3.43 -11.55
N LYS A 9 -9.56 3.58 -10.81
CA LYS A 9 -8.61 2.48 -10.64
C LYS A 9 -9.17 1.53 -9.60
N ALA A 10 -9.12 0.24 -9.90
CA ALA A 10 -9.46 -0.81 -8.95
C ALA A 10 -8.22 -1.19 -8.13
N CYS A 11 -8.41 -1.50 -6.85
CA CYS A 11 -7.38 -2.13 -6.04
C CYS A 11 -7.17 -3.57 -6.54
N ILE A 12 -5.92 -3.89 -6.91
CA ILE A 12 -5.51 -5.20 -7.43
C ILE A 12 -4.56 -5.94 -6.48
N GLY A 13 -4.49 -5.50 -5.23
CA GLY A 13 -3.64 -6.07 -4.19
C GLY A 13 -2.86 -5.00 -3.44
N TYR A 14 -2.05 -5.41 -2.48
CA TYR A 14 -1.32 -4.52 -1.59
C TYR A 14 0.19 -4.68 -1.79
N ARG A 15 0.91 -3.58 -1.61
CA ARG A 15 2.35 -3.59 -1.35
C ARG A 15 2.53 -3.39 0.14
N THR A 16 3.14 -4.37 0.79
CA THR A 16 3.49 -4.28 2.20
C THR A 16 4.95 -3.85 2.33
N SER A 17 5.22 -2.89 3.20
CA SER A 17 6.55 -2.58 3.71
C SER A 17 6.52 -2.71 5.23
N ALA A 18 7.65 -3.13 5.81
CA ALA A 18 7.79 -3.27 7.25
C ALA A 18 8.98 -2.42 7.70
N VAL A 19 8.79 -1.65 8.76
CA VAL A 19 9.84 -0.87 9.43
C VAL A 19 9.99 -1.42 10.84
N LEU A 20 11.22 -1.73 11.24
CA LEU A 20 11.54 -2.06 12.62
C LEU A 20 11.76 -0.76 13.37
N ASP A 21 10.90 -0.46 14.34
CA ASP A 21 11.00 0.72 15.19
C ASP A 21 11.39 0.33 16.61
N PHE A 22 12.15 1.21 17.26
CA PHE A 22 12.59 1.01 18.63
C PHE A 22 11.82 1.95 19.56
N VAL A 23 10.97 1.35 20.38
CA VAL A 23 10.31 2.00 21.50
C VAL A 23 11.08 1.58 22.75
N PRO A 24 11.35 2.43 23.75
CA PRO A 24 12.19 2.05 24.88
C PRO A 24 11.90 0.65 25.45
N ALA A 25 12.94 -0.19 25.49
CA ALA A 25 12.93 -1.61 25.86
C ALA A 25 12.20 -2.60 24.91
N HIS A 26 11.72 -2.16 23.75
CA HIS A 26 10.91 -2.96 22.82
C HIS A 26 11.24 -2.67 21.35
N PHE A 27 11.21 -3.71 20.52
CA PHE A 27 11.17 -3.54 19.07
C PHE A 27 9.76 -3.82 18.59
N VAL A 28 9.24 -2.94 17.73
CA VAL A 28 7.94 -3.11 17.09
C VAL A 28 8.13 -3.14 15.58
N VAL A 29 7.37 -3.99 14.91
CA VAL A 29 7.31 -4.00 13.44
C VAL A 29 6.09 -3.19 13.03
N ILE A 30 6.34 -2.08 12.34
CA ILE A 30 5.29 -1.26 11.75
C ILE A 30 5.10 -1.72 10.32
N GLU A 31 3.98 -2.38 10.06
CA GLU A 31 3.59 -2.77 8.70
C GLU A 31 2.77 -1.67 8.05
N GLU A 32 3.26 -1.18 6.91
CA GLU A 32 2.54 -0.26 6.05
C GLU A 32 2.01 -1.01 4.83
N GLN A 33 0.70 -0.90 4.59
CA GLN A 33 0.07 -1.45 3.39
C GLN A 33 -0.38 -0.33 2.47
N ARG A 34 0.08 -0.38 1.21
CA ARG A 34 -0.33 0.55 0.16
C ARG A 34 -1.05 -0.20 -0.95
N GLU A 35 -2.22 0.30 -1.33
CA GLU A 35 -3.01 -0.26 -2.43
C GLU A 35 -2.27 -0.16 -3.77
N LYS A 36 -2.20 -1.27 -4.48
CA LYS A 36 -1.82 -1.30 -5.90
C LYS A 36 -3.07 -1.03 -6.70
N LEU A 37 -3.12 0.15 -7.29
CA LEU A 37 -4.26 0.60 -8.09
C LEU A 37 -3.97 0.41 -9.59
N ALA A 38 -4.83 -0.34 -10.27
CA ALA A 38 -4.74 -0.56 -11.71
C ALA A 38 -6.04 -0.19 -12.42
N CYS A 39 -5.94 0.08 -13.72
CA CYS A 39 -7.13 0.27 -14.54
C CYS A 39 -7.91 -1.05 -14.57
N PRO A 40 -9.23 -1.04 -14.30
CA PRO A 40 -10.06 -2.21 -14.57
C PRO A 40 -9.99 -2.54 -16.07
N ARG A 41 -9.98 -3.83 -16.39
CA ARG A 41 -9.98 -4.31 -17.79
C ARG A 41 -11.14 -3.71 -18.59
#